data_AF-I4AKN2-F1
#
_entry.id   AF-I4AKN2-F1
#
_cell.length_a   1.000
_cell.length_b   1.000
_cell.length_c   1.000
_cell.angle_alpha   90.00
_cell.angle_beta   90.00
_cell.angle_gamma   90.00
#
_symmetry.space_group_name_H-M   'P 1'
#
loop_
_entity.id
_entity.type
_entity.pdbx_description
1 polymer ?
#
loop_
_entity_poly.entity_id
_entity_poly.type
_entity_poly.pdbx_seq_one_letter_code
_entity_poly.pdbx_strand_id
1 'polypeptide(L)'
;MKIKIIISLFLFSFLASCSSQSEYCNERFEYCLNYPAAFEPFGSSKSGDGQIFYIDGGKIELLVWGSVNGQKRTLEQEKQYISQNRTVEYQTIKSKFFVISGFENGKVFYLRTEKTQNGFRSFEIRYPKEEKETYDKFVEKINFQEKK
;
A
#
# COMPACT_ATOMS: atom_id res chain seq x y z
N MET A 1 -47.52 -35.38 -29.29
CA MET A 1 -46.17 -34.85 -29.04
C MET A 1 -46.26 -33.63 -28.13
N LYS A 2 -45.69 -33.68 -26.91
CA LYS A 2 -45.51 -32.51 -26.03
C LYS A 2 -44.04 -32.45 -25.66
N ILE A 3 -43.31 -31.47 -26.20
CA ILE A 3 -41.90 -31.23 -25.92
C ILE A 3 -41.82 -30.45 -24.61
N LYS A 4 -41.25 -31.07 -23.56
CA LYS A 4 -40.94 -30.38 -22.30
C LYS A 4 -39.58 -29.69 -22.46
N ILE A 5 -39.59 -28.37 -22.54
CA ILE A 5 -38.37 -27.55 -22.46
C ILE A 5 -38.00 -27.46 -20.97
N ILE A 6 -36.85 -28.04 -20.61
CA ILE A 6 -36.27 -27.92 -19.27
C ILE A 6 -35.31 -26.74 -19.31
N ILE A 7 -35.74 -25.59 -18.80
CA ILE A 7 -34.88 -24.42 -18.62
C ILE A 7 -34.04 -24.70 -17.37
N SER A 8 -32.81 -25.15 -17.57
CA SER A 8 -31.81 -25.27 -16.51
C SER A 8 -31.35 -23.87 -16.12
N LEU A 9 -31.79 -23.40 -14.94
CA LEU A 9 -31.40 -22.14 -14.35
C LEU A 9 -29.97 -22.29 -13.79
N PHE A 10 -28.95 -21.95 -14.58
CA PHE A 10 -27.58 -21.81 -14.08
C PHE A 10 -27.53 -20.58 -13.15
N LEU A 11 -27.67 -20.80 -11.84
CA LEU A 11 -27.30 -19.80 -10.83
C LEU A 11 -25.79 -19.60 -10.87
N PHE A 12 -25.32 -18.61 -11.63
CA PHE A 12 -23.98 -18.08 -11.48
C PHE A 12 -23.91 -17.41 -10.10
N SER A 13 -23.42 -18.16 -9.11
CA SER A 13 -23.13 -17.62 -7.79
C SER A 13 -21.96 -16.66 -7.95
N PHE A 14 -22.24 -15.37 -8.02
CA PHE A 14 -21.21 -14.35 -7.93
C PHE A 14 -20.66 -14.41 -6.50
N LEU A 15 -19.58 -15.14 -6.28
CA LEU A 15 -18.80 -14.99 -5.06
C LEU A 15 -18.23 -13.59 -5.08
N ALA A 16 -18.97 -12.64 -4.49
CA ALA A 16 -18.42 -11.36 -4.10
C ALA A 16 -17.25 -11.69 -3.16
N SER A 17 -16.03 -11.59 -3.67
CA SER A 17 -14.84 -11.66 -2.85
C SER A 17 -14.91 -10.44 -1.94
N CYS A 18 -15.44 -10.60 -0.73
CA CYS A 18 -15.34 -9.62 0.32
C CYS A 18 -13.84 -9.50 0.60
N SER A 19 -13.20 -8.49 0.00
CA SER A 19 -11.80 -8.21 0.24
C SER A 19 -11.68 -7.75 1.69
N SER A 20 -11.42 -8.69 2.61
CA SER A 20 -11.21 -8.37 4.02
C SER A 20 -10.06 -7.37 4.13
N GLN A 21 -10.34 -6.23 4.77
CA GLN A 21 -9.40 -5.13 4.95
C GLN A 21 -9.11 -4.99 6.44
N SER A 22 -7.86 -4.67 6.74
CA SER A 22 -7.37 -4.36 8.08
C SER A 22 -6.95 -2.89 8.15
N GLU A 23 -6.87 -2.37 9.37
CA GLU A 23 -6.48 -0.99 9.64
C GLU A 23 -5.31 -0.96 10.63
N TYR A 24 -4.41 0.00 10.44
CA TYR A 24 -3.35 0.33 11.39
C TYR A 24 -3.34 1.83 11.60
N CYS A 25 -3.40 2.26 12.86
CA CYS A 25 -3.36 3.68 13.20
C CYS A 25 -2.08 4.01 13.98
N ASN A 26 -1.47 5.14 13.63
CA ASN A 26 -0.37 5.72 14.38
C ASN A 26 -0.85 7.03 15.02
N GLU A 27 -0.96 7.04 16.34
CA GLU A 27 -1.45 8.21 17.08
C GLU A 27 -0.49 9.39 17.04
N ARG A 28 0.83 9.13 17.08
CA ARG A 28 1.86 10.18 17.08
C ARG A 28 1.86 11.00 15.79
N PHE A 29 1.52 10.37 14.68
CA PHE A 29 1.48 11.00 13.35
C PHE A 29 0.05 11.15 12.79
N GLU A 30 -0.96 10.88 13.63
CA GLU A 30 -2.39 11.12 13.37
C GLU A 30 -2.89 10.57 12.02
N TYR A 31 -2.49 9.35 11.66
CA TYR A 31 -2.99 8.68 10.46
C TYR A 31 -3.47 7.27 10.76
N CYS A 32 -4.34 6.77 9.88
CA CYS A 32 -4.62 5.34 9.76
C CYS A 32 -4.31 4.88 8.33
N LEU A 33 -3.86 3.64 8.18
CA LEU A 33 -3.63 2.96 6.92
C LEU A 33 -4.58 1.78 6.82
N ASN A 34 -5.39 1.77 5.77
CA ASN A 34 -6.13 0.59 5.34
C ASN A 34 -5.26 -0.28 4.45
N TYR A 35 -5.29 -1.59 4.66
CA TYR A 35 -4.49 -2.55 3.88
C TYR A 35 -5.19 -3.93 3.81
N PRO A 36 -4.83 -4.80 2.85
CA PRO A 36 -5.38 -6.15 2.77
C PRO A 36 -5.13 -6.97 4.04
N ALA A 37 -6.16 -7.66 4.56
CA ALA A 37 -6.05 -8.44 5.80
C ALA A 37 -5.13 -9.67 5.72
N ALA A 38 -4.60 -9.99 4.54
CA ALA A 38 -3.60 -11.04 4.36
C ALA A 38 -2.24 -10.67 4.98
N PHE A 39 -1.98 -9.39 5.23
CA PHE A 39 -0.76 -8.92 5.86
C PHE A 39 -0.76 -9.17 7.36
N GLU A 40 0.26 -9.88 7.84
CA GLU A 40 0.47 -10.13 9.26
C GLU A 40 1.41 -9.07 9.85
N PRO A 41 1.09 -8.48 11.02
CA PRO A 41 1.96 -7.51 11.66
C PRO A 41 3.23 -8.19 12.20
N PHE A 42 4.40 -7.72 11.77
CA PHE A 42 5.69 -8.22 12.25
C PHE A 42 6.17 -7.50 13.51
N GLY A 43 5.76 -6.24 13.69
CA GLY A 43 6.07 -5.44 14.88
C GLY A 43 6.21 -3.96 14.57
N SER A 44 5.90 -3.13 15.55
CA SER A 44 6.06 -1.67 15.47
C SER A 44 7.54 -1.28 15.60
N SER A 45 7.94 -0.16 14.98
CA SER A 45 9.30 0.35 15.12
C SER A 45 9.57 0.72 16.58
N LYS A 46 10.83 0.56 17.04
CA LYS A 46 11.23 0.98 18.41
C LYS A 46 11.01 2.48 18.65
N SER A 47 11.02 3.28 17.59
CA SER A 47 10.76 4.73 17.63
C SER A 47 9.26 5.08 17.62
N GLY A 48 8.37 4.10 17.40
CA GLY A 48 6.92 4.31 17.29
C GLY A 48 6.48 5.06 16.03
N ASP A 49 7.37 5.19 15.03
CA ASP A 49 7.07 5.93 13.80
C ASP A 49 6.24 5.10 12.82
N GLY A 50 6.26 3.79 12.94
CA GLY A 50 5.71 2.91 11.92
C GLY A 50 5.62 1.44 12.30
N GLN A 51 5.23 0.64 11.33
CA GLN A 51 5.06 -0.80 11.45
C GLN A 51 5.44 -1.49 10.15
N ILE A 52 5.92 -2.72 10.29
CA ILE A 52 6.15 -3.63 9.17
C ILE A 52 5.12 -4.75 9.22
N PHE A 53 4.59 -5.11 8.06
CA PHE A 53 3.71 -6.25 7.85
C PHE A 53 4.27 -7.15 6.75
N TYR A 54 4.00 -8.45 6.86
CA TYR A 54 4.50 -9.45 5.93
C TYR A 54 3.42 -10.40 5.42
N ILE A 55 3.69 -10.99 4.26
CA ILE A 55 3.05 -12.21 3.75
C ILE A 55 4.18 -13.20 3.44
N ASP A 56 3.94 -14.50 3.65
CA ASP A 56 4.88 -15.58 3.35
C ASP A 56 6.28 -15.31 3.96
N GLY A 57 6.32 -14.96 5.25
CA GLY A 57 7.58 -14.76 5.97
C GLY A 57 8.46 -13.61 5.44
N GLY A 58 7.88 -12.62 4.77
CA GLY A 58 8.59 -11.44 4.26
C GLY A 58 8.88 -11.46 2.76
N LYS A 59 8.33 -12.45 2.04
CA LYS A 59 8.32 -12.43 0.58
C LYS A 59 7.64 -11.16 0.06
N ILE A 60 6.53 -10.77 0.69
CA ILE A 60 5.82 -9.50 0.47
C ILE A 60 5.93 -8.68 1.74
N GLU A 61 6.25 -7.40 1.60
CA GLU A 61 6.52 -6.52 2.72
C GLU A 61 5.71 -5.25 2.55
N LEU A 62 5.01 -4.82 3.60
CA LEU A 62 4.36 -3.53 3.68
C LEU A 62 4.95 -2.78 4.88
N LEU A 63 5.60 -1.66 4.61
CA LEU A 63 6.11 -0.74 5.60
C LEU A 63 5.21 0.49 5.60
N VAL A 64 4.86 0.99 6.79
CA VAL A 64 4.15 2.26 6.96
C VAL A 64 4.81 3.06 8.04
N TRP A 65 5.01 4.36 7.83
CA TRP A 65 5.61 5.24 8.82
C TRP A 65 5.19 6.70 8.67
N GLY A 66 5.31 7.45 9.75
CA GLY A 66 5.28 8.90 9.75
C GLY A 66 6.69 9.49 9.86
N SER A 67 6.86 10.72 9.39
CA SER A 67 8.10 11.49 9.58
C SER A 67 7.81 12.96 9.85
N VAL A 68 8.63 13.57 10.69
CA VAL A 68 8.59 15.03 10.93
C VAL A 68 9.32 15.76 9.81
N ASN A 69 8.78 16.88 9.35
CA ASN A 69 9.43 17.68 8.30
C ASN A 69 10.21 18.86 8.88
N GLY A 70 11.23 18.57 9.71
CA GLY A 70 12.05 19.60 10.37
C GLY A 70 12.83 20.50 9.40
N GLN A 71 13.16 19.99 8.22
CA GLN A 71 13.83 20.75 7.16
C GLN A 71 12.87 21.54 6.26
N LYS A 72 11.56 21.48 6.51
CA LYS A 72 10.50 22.15 5.74
C LYS A 72 10.56 21.85 4.23
N ARG A 73 10.93 20.61 3.87
CA ARG A 73 10.99 20.16 2.48
C ARG A 73 9.62 20.25 1.80
N THR A 74 9.62 20.61 0.53
CA THR A 74 8.47 20.41 -0.36
C THR A 74 8.30 18.93 -0.68
N LEU A 75 7.17 18.54 -1.28
CA LEU A 75 6.98 17.16 -1.75
C LEU A 75 8.01 16.79 -2.83
N GLU A 76 8.37 17.73 -3.70
CA GLU A 76 9.40 17.53 -4.73
C GLU A 76 10.76 17.25 -4.11
N GLN A 77 11.14 18.04 -3.09
CA GLN A 77 12.41 17.87 -2.38
C GLN A 77 12.45 16.55 -1.60
N GLU A 78 11.34 16.16 -0.96
CA GLU A 78 11.25 14.89 -0.25
C GLU A 78 11.28 13.70 -1.22
N LYS A 79 10.57 13.80 -2.36
CA LYS A 79 10.63 12.80 -3.43
C LYS A 79 12.06 12.63 -3.93
N GLN A 80 12.73 13.75 -4.24
CA GLN A 80 14.13 13.74 -4.67
C GLN A 80 15.02 13.09 -3.62
N TYR A 81 14.89 13.47 -2.34
CA TYR A 81 15.65 12.91 -1.23
C TYR A 81 15.48 11.39 -1.07
N ILE A 82 14.26 10.87 -1.15
CA ILE A 82 14.01 9.44 -0.99
C ILE A 82 14.41 8.65 -2.25
N SER A 83 14.39 9.26 -3.43
CA SER A 83 14.71 8.57 -4.68
C SER A 83 16.19 8.58 -5.08
N GLN A 84 17.08 9.29 -4.37
CA GLN A 84 18.45 9.60 -4.85
C GLN A 84 19.28 8.38 -5.27
N ASN A 85 19.06 7.24 -4.60
CA ASN A 85 19.83 6.01 -4.82
C ASN A 85 18.95 4.84 -5.29
N ARG A 86 17.81 5.13 -5.91
CA ARG A 86 16.84 4.11 -6.34
C ARG A 86 16.62 4.18 -7.84
N THR A 87 16.51 3.03 -8.48
CA THR A 87 16.09 2.93 -9.87
C THR A 87 14.58 3.12 -9.94
N VAL A 88 14.13 4.35 -10.19
CA VAL A 88 12.72 4.70 -10.32
C VAL A 88 12.29 4.59 -11.79
N GLU A 89 11.29 3.77 -12.06
CA GLU A 89 10.72 3.60 -13.40
C GLU A 89 9.38 4.34 -13.56
N TYR A 90 8.65 4.51 -12.46
CA TYR A 90 7.41 5.25 -12.41
C TYR A 90 7.49 6.31 -11.33
N GLN A 91 7.04 7.53 -11.65
CA GLN A 91 6.89 8.59 -10.67
C GLN A 91 5.69 9.48 -11.01
N THR A 92 4.99 9.93 -9.98
CA THR A 92 4.01 11.01 -10.10
C THR A 92 4.06 11.90 -8.87
N ILE A 93 3.79 13.19 -9.06
CA ILE A 93 3.64 14.15 -7.98
C ILE A 93 2.37 14.95 -8.19
N LYS A 94 1.65 15.16 -7.10
CA LYS A 94 0.40 15.91 -7.00
C LYS A 94 0.52 16.88 -5.83
N SER A 95 -0.45 17.78 -5.70
CA SER A 95 -0.43 18.84 -4.68
C SER A 95 -0.29 18.33 -3.24
N LYS A 96 -0.73 17.11 -2.93
CA LYS A 96 -0.71 16.53 -1.58
C LYS A 96 0.15 15.28 -1.42
N PHE A 97 0.60 14.69 -2.51
CA PHE A 97 1.33 13.42 -2.44
C PHE A 97 2.26 13.22 -3.63
N PHE A 98 3.20 12.31 -3.48
CA PHE A 98 3.90 11.70 -4.60
C PHE A 98 3.88 10.18 -4.50
N VAL A 99 4.11 9.53 -5.63
CA VAL A 99 4.36 8.10 -5.72
C VAL A 99 5.62 7.90 -6.54
N ILE A 100 6.48 6.98 -6.11
CA ILE A 100 7.57 6.43 -6.91
C ILE A 100 7.49 4.91 -6.88
N SER A 101 7.84 4.27 -7.99
CA SER A 101 7.89 2.82 -8.11
C SER A 101 9.00 2.41 -9.08
N GLY A 102 9.57 1.23 -8.85
CA GLY A 102 10.62 0.68 -9.68
C GLY A 102 11.03 -0.70 -9.18
N PHE A 103 12.25 -1.11 -9.52
CA PHE A 103 12.78 -2.42 -9.16
C PHE A 103 14.04 -2.29 -8.30
N GLU A 104 14.09 -3.09 -7.23
CA GLU A 104 15.22 -3.13 -6.31
C GLU A 104 15.32 -4.56 -5.72
N ASN A 105 16.47 -5.21 -5.88
CA ASN A 105 16.76 -6.55 -5.34
C ASN A 105 15.73 -7.62 -5.74
N GLY A 106 15.34 -7.65 -7.03
CA GLY A 106 14.36 -8.63 -7.56
C GLY A 106 12.90 -8.36 -7.19
N LYS A 107 12.64 -7.31 -6.38
CA LYS A 107 11.28 -6.90 -6.01
C LYS A 107 10.88 -5.61 -6.73
N VAL A 108 9.60 -5.50 -7.04
CA VAL A 108 8.96 -4.19 -7.24
C VAL A 108 8.93 -3.49 -5.89
N PHE A 109 9.22 -2.20 -5.86
CA PHE A 109 8.80 -1.33 -4.77
C PHE A 109 7.74 -0.34 -5.28
N TYR A 110 6.73 -0.08 -4.46
CA TYR A 110 5.80 1.03 -4.63
C TYR A 110 5.79 1.85 -3.35
N LEU A 111 6.23 3.10 -3.43
CA LEU A 111 6.26 4.04 -2.33
C LEU A 111 5.26 5.17 -2.60
N ARG A 112 4.33 5.39 -1.67
CA ARG A 112 3.48 6.59 -1.63
C ARG A 112 3.83 7.41 -0.41
N THR A 113 3.97 8.72 -0.60
CA THR A 113 4.16 9.68 0.49
C THR A 113 3.18 10.82 0.37
N GLU A 114 2.49 11.12 1.46
CA GLU A 114 1.52 12.22 1.56
C GLU A 114 2.00 13.26 2.56
N LYS A 115 1.76 14.54 2.22
CA LYS A 115 2.02 15.66 3.13
C LYS A 115 0.97 15.70 4.23
N THR A 116 1.40 15.83 5.47
CA THR A 116 0.55 16.08 6.64
C THR A 116 0.80 17.48 7.18
N GLN A 117 0.09 17.88 8.25
CA GLN A 117 0.31 19.17 8.92
C GLN A 117 1.74 19.29 9.48
N ASN A 118 2.25 18.20 10.06
CA ASN A 118 3.52 18.20 10.82
C ASN A 118 4.68 17.51 10.08
N GLY A 119 4.41 16.93 8.91
CA GLY A 119 5.46 16.36 8.06
C GLY A 119 4.90 15.49 6.95
N PHE A 120 5.22 14.19 6.99
CA PHE A 120 4.80 13.23 5.98
C PHE A 120 4.29 11.94 6.62
N ARG A 121 3.44 11.23 5.87
CA ARG A 121 3.12 9.83 6.10
C ARG A 121 3.42 9.06 4.83
N SER A 122 4.02 7.88 4.97
CA SER A 122 4.48 7.08 3.85
C SER A 122 4.16 5.62 4.04
N PHE A 123 3.84 4.94 2.95
CA PHE A 123 3.89 3.48 2.92
C PHE A 123 4.69 3.00 1.72
N GLU A 124 5.42 1.90 1.91
CA GLU A 124 6.11 1.18 0.86
C GLU A 124 5.67 -0.28 0.87
N ILE A 125 5.25 -0.78 -0.28
CA ILE A 125 5.03 -2.21 -0.48
C ILE A 125 6.08 -2.77 -1.43
N ARG A 126 6.65 -3.92 -1.07
CA ARG A 126 7.65 -4.66 -1.86
C ARG A 126 7.16 -6.07 -2.14
N TYR A 127 7.24 -6.50 -3.39
CA TYR A 127 6.81 -7.84 -3.82
C TYR A 127 7.65 -8.35 -5.00
N PRO A 128 7.76 -9.68 -5.22
CA PRO A 128 8.51 -10.24 -6.34
C PRO A 128 8.01 -9.73 -7.69
N LYS A 129 8.94 -9.44 -8.60
CA LYS A 129 8.63 -8.94 -9.94
C LYS A 129 7.75 -9.92 -10.73
N GLU A 130 7.94 -11.21 -10.49
CA GLU A 130 7.24 -12.31 -11.16
C GLU A 130 5.75 -12.37 -10.78
N GLU A 131 5.36 -11.75 -9.65
CA GLU A 131 3.99 -11.74 -9.14
C GLU A 131 3.34 -10.35 -9.24
N LYS A 132 3.88 -9.50 -10.11
CA LYS A 132 3.48 -8.08 -10.22
C LYS A 132 1.97 -7.89 -10.42
N GLU A 133 1.35 -8.62 -11.35
CA GLU A 133 -0.08 -8.46 -11.65
C GLU A 133 -0.99 -8.78 -10.46
N THR A 134 -0.55 -9.70 -9.59
CA THR A 134 -1.29 -10.08 -8.38
C THR A 134 -1.18 -8.99 -7.33
N TYR A 135 0.04 -8.52 -7.06
CA TYR A 135 0.28 -7.57 -5.97
C TYR A 135 0.01 -6.11 -6.35
N ASP A 136 -0.02 -5.75 -7.63
CA ASP A 136 -0.55 -4.46 -8.07
C ASP A 136 -2.00 -4.25 -7.56
N LYS A 137 -2.83 -5.31 -7.56
CA LYS A 137 -4.19 -5.28 -7.00
C LYS A 137 -4.23 -5.15 -5.48
N PHE A 138 -3.15 -5.55 -4.79
CA PHE A 138 -3.01 -5.29 -3.36
C PHE A 138 -2.70 -3.82 -3.12
N VAL A 139 -1.81 -3.22 -3.93
CA VAL A 139 -1.46 -1.80 -3.84
C VAL A 139 -2.71 -0.91 -3.96
N GLU A 140 -3.61 -1.22 -4.88
CA GLU A 140 -4.87 -0.48 -5.08
C GLU A 140 -5.77 -0.43 -3.82
N LYS A 141 -5.61 -1.39 -2.92
CA LYS A 141 -6.38 -1.52 -1.67
C LYS A 141 -5.66 -0.88 -0.48
N ILE A 142 -4.47 -0.32 -0.68
CA ILE A 142 -3.70 0.35 0.37
C ILE A 142 -3.91 1.85 0.26
N ASN A 143 -4.44 2.46 1.32
CA ASN A 143 -4.72 3.89 1.32
C ASN A 143 -4.67 4.45 2.74
N PHE A 144 -4.17 5.67 2.85
CA PHE A 144 -4.28 6.43 4.09
C PHE A 144 -5.69 6.95 4.27
N GLN A 145 -6.11 6.99 5.53
CA GLN A 145 -7.31 7.64 5.99
C GLN A 145 -6.93 8.81 6.89
N GLU A 146 -7.69 9.89 6.79
CA GLU A 146 -7.69 10.90 7.84
C GLU A 146 -8.25 10.27 9.11
N LYS A 147 -7.60 10.51 10.25
CA LYS A 147 -8.13 10.07 11.53
C LYS A 147 -9.47 10.81 11.76
N LYS A 148 -10.54 10.04 11.96
CA LYS A 148 -11.88 10.57 12.23
C LYS A 148 -11.97 11.25 13.59
#